data_AF-A0A382YV20-F1
#
_entry.id   AF-A0A382YV20-F1
#
_cell.length_a   1.000
_cell.length_b   1.000
_cell.length_c   1.000
_cell.angle_alpha   90.00
_cell.angle_beta   90.00
_cell.angle_gamma   90.00
#
_symmetry.space_group_name_H-M   'P 1'
#
loop_
_entity.id
_entity.type
_entity.pdbx_description
1 polymer ?
#
loop_
_entity_poly.entity_id
_entity_poly.type
_entity_poly.pdbx_seq_one_letter_code
_entity_poly.pdbx_strand_id
1 'polypeptide(L)'
;MKTNLLLTAILLSALSAGSLRADIVYLRDGKTIEGKITLNEEENTYRIETTRGAVIKPVRDVQRVVKAPLPQDVFIKRFGTVDRASLDDLAGLATWAREKYLVSQKQKICKLMLKIDPNHAMARRE
;
A
#
# COMPACT_ATOMS: atom_id res chain seq x y z
N MET A 1 -16.67 42.90 -32.55
CA MET A 1 -16.46 41.47 -32.79
C MET A 1 -14.98 41.16 -32.82
N LYS A 2 -14.51 40.34 -31.88
CA LYS A 2 -13.39 39.37 -31.91
C LYS A 2 -12.68 39.33 -30.56
N THR A 3 -13.30 38.56 -29.67
CA THR A 3 -12.74 37.99 -28.44
C THR A 3 -11.57 37.09 -28.83
N ASN A 4 -10.34 37.43 -28.46
CA ASN A 4 -9.23 36.49 -28.52
C ASN A 4 -9.04 35.87 -27.13
N LEU A 5 -9.53 34.65 -27.07
CA LEU A 5 -9.66 33.74 -25.95
C LEU A 5 -8.28 33.38 -25.40
N LEU A 6 -8.13 33.55 -24.09
CA LEU A 6 -7.04 33.04 -23.25
C LEU A 6 -6.90 31.52 -23.43
N LEU A 7 -5.71 31.05 -23.81
CA LEU A 7 -5.33 29.63 -23.73
C LEU A 7 -4.09 29.50 -22.86
N THR A 8 -4.26 29.77 -21.57
CA THR A 8 -3.36 29.34 -20.50
C THR A 8 -3.55 27.84 -20.31
N ALA A 9 -2.70 27.04 -20.96
CA ALA A 9 -2.61 25.61 -20.72
C ALA A 9 -2.01 25.38 -19.31
N ILE A 10 -2.88 25.25 -18.31
CA ILE A 10 -2.49 24.85 -16.95
C ILE A 10 -2.20 23.35 -17.01
N LEU A 11 -0.92 23.01 -17.08
CA LEU A 11 -0.41 21.65 -16.94
C LEU A 11 -0.60 21.23 -15.47
N LEU A 12 -1.74 20.59 -15.20
CA LEU A 12 -2.09 20.04 -13.89
C LEU A 12 -1.29 18.75 -13.69
N SER A 13 -0.01 18.89 -13.34
CA SER A 13 0.84 17.79 -12.92
C SER A 13 0.26 17.21 -11.64
N ALA A 14 -0.50 16.12 -11.79
CA ALA A 14 -1.03 15.32 -10.69
C ALA A 14 0.12 14.96 -9.75
N LEU A 15 0.14 15.63 -8.60
CA LEU A 15 0.99 15.29 -7.48
C LEU A 15 0.49 13.93 -7.00
N SER A 16 1.13 12.86 -7.47
CA SER A 16 1.01 11.52 -6.90
C SER A 16 1.50 11.63 -5.46
N ALA A 17 0.59 12.00 -4.56
CA ALA A 17 0.78 11.88 -3.13
C ALA A 17 0.96 10.39 -2.86
N GLY A 18 2.21 9.93 -2.94
CA GLY A 18 2.61 8.63 -2.48
C GLY A 18 2.13 8.56 -1.06
N SER A 19 1.02 7.86 -0.84
CA SER A 19 0.50 7.61 0.49
C SER A 19 1.56 6.77 1.18
N LEU A 20 2.46 7.45 1.90
CA LEU A 20 3.39 6.82 2.80
C LEU A 20 2.49 6.12 3.81
N ARG A 21 2.30 4.82 3.62
CA ARG A 21 1.50 3.97 4.50
C ARG A 21 2.26 3.82 5.81
N ALA A 22 2.18 4.86 6.64
CA ALA A 22 2.73 4.89 7.97
C ALA A 22 1.72 4.31 8.96
N ASP A 23 2.23 3.69 10.02
CA ASP A 23 1.40 3.34 11.16
C ASP A 23 0.95 4.63 11.87
N ILE A 24 -0.19 4.60 12.55
CA ILE A 24 -0.75 5.74 13.27
C ILE A 24 -0.78 5.42 14.77
N VAL A 25 -0.13 6.24 15.58
CA VAL A 25 -0.24 6.24 17.04
C VAL A 25 -1.28 7.27 17.46
N TYR A 26 -2.28 6.84 18.21
CA TYR A 26 -3.19 7.73 18.92
C TYR A 26 -2.74 7.82 20.37
N LEU A 27 -2.44 9.03 20.83
CA LEU A 27 -2.03 9.31 22.20
C LEU A 27 -3.24 9.61 23.09
N ARG A 28 -3.10 9.39 24.39
CA ARG A 28 -4.16 9.67 25.38
C ARG A 28 -4.50 11.16 25.50
N ASP A 29 -3.59 12.05 25.12
CA ASP A 29 -3.82 13.50 25.06
C ASP A 29 -4.59 13.94 23.81
N GLY A 30 -5.04 12.98 22.98
CA GLY A 30 -5.81 13.23 21.75
C GLY A 30 -4.95 13.52 20.51
N LYS A 31 -3.62 13.58 20.64
CA LYS A 31 -2.74 13.79 19.48
C LYS A 31 -2.50 12.51 18.71
N THR A 32 -2.13 12.67 17.44
CA THR A 32 -1.76 11.57 16.54
C THR A 32 -0.35 11.73 16.00
N ILE A 33 0.38 10.62 15.89
CA ILE A 33 1.70 10.58 15.28
C ILE A 33 1.71 9.52 14.19
N GLU A 34 2.14 9.90 12.99
CA GLU A 34 2.29 9.00 11.86
C GLU A 34 3.76 8.63 11.65
N GLY A 35 4.04 7.34 11.52
CA GLY A 35 5.40 6.86 11.28
C GLY A 35 5.50 5.33 11.30
N LYS A 36 6.71 4.81 11.11
CA LYS A 36 6.97 3.38 11.35
C LYS A 36 7.15 3.17 12.86
N ILE A 37 6.37 2.28 13.46
CA ILE A 37 6.37 2.09 14.92
C ILE A 37 7.05 0.76 15.28
N THR A 38 8.01 0.81 16.20
CA THR A 38 8.62 -0.36 16.85
C THR A 38 8.37 -0.28 18.36
N LEU A 39 8.02 -1.40 18.98
CA LEU A 39 7.94 -1.52 20.44
C LEU A 39 9.32 -1.92 20.97
N ASN A 40 9.84 -1.17 21.95
CA ASN A 40 10.93 -1.60 22.81
C ASN A 40 10.32 -2.21 24.07
N GLU A 41 10.40 -3.53 24.21
CA GLU A 41 9.83 -4.26 25.35
C GLU A 41 10.59 -4.01 26.66
N GLU A 42 11.91 -3.81 26.59
CA GLU A 42 12.76 -3.61 27.77
C GLU A 42 12.47 -2.26 28.44
N GLU A 43 12.30 -1.21 27.64
CA GLU A 43 12.03 0.15 28.12
C GLU A 43 10.54 0.48 28.19
N ASN A 44 9.68 -0.41 27.71
CA ASN A 44 8.23 -0.20 27.58
C ASN A 44 7.87 1.11 26.85
N THR A 45 8.53 1.34 25.71
CA THR A 45 8.34 2.52 24.86
C THR A 45 8.08 2.15 23.40
N TYR A 46 7.31 2.98 22.72
CA TYR A 46 7.22 2.98 21.27
C TYR A 46 8.23 3.95 20.68
N ARG A 47 9.04 3.47 19.74
CA ARG A 47 9.86 4.31 18.85
C ARG A 47 9.12 4.49 17.53
N ILE A 48 8.86 5.74 17.17
CA ILE A 48 8.06 6.15 16.02
C ILE A 48 8.97 6.89 15.06
N GLU A 49 9.35 6.25 13.95
CA GLU A 49 10.14 6.88 12.89
C GLU A 49 9.23 7.70 11.98
N THR A 50 9.34 9.02 12.08
CA THR A 50 8.61 9.99 11.26
C THR A 50 9.53 10.56 10.17
N THR A 51 8.96 11.30 9.21
CA THR A 51 9.75 12.04 8.20
C THR A 51 10.64 13.13 8.79
N ARG A 52 10.34 13.59 10.02
CA ARG A 52 11.07 14.65 10.73
C ARG A 52 12.04 14.10 11.78
N GLY A 53 12.19 12.77 11.87
CA GLY A 53 13.03 12.10 12.87
C GLY A 53 12.26 11.09 13.73
N ALA A 54 12.95 10.50 14.71
CA ALA A 54 12.37 9.52 15.61
C ALA A 54 11.77 10.18 16.86
N VAL A 55 10.56 9.75 17.25
CA VAL A 55 9.89 10.16 18.50
C VAL A 55 9.74 8.93 19.39
N ILE A 56 10.08 9.07 20.67
CA ILE A 56 9.89 8.00 21.67
C ILE A 56 8.68 8.36 22.54
N LYS A 57 7.77 7.40 22.72
CA LYS A 57 6.59 7.54 23.58
C LYS A 57 6.45 6.36 24.53
N PRO A 58 6.31 6.59 25.84
CA PRO A 58 5.95 5.53 26.78
C PRO A 58 4.64 4.84 26.37
N VAL A 59 4.55 3.53 26.54
CA VAL A 59 3.32 2.77 26.23
C VAL A 59 2.11 3.32 26.99
N ARG A 60 2.30 3.79 28.23
CA ARG A 60 1.24 4.41 29.05
C ARG A 60 0.58 5.64 28.39
N ASP A 61 1.31 6.38 27.55
CA ASP A 61 0.83 7.60 26.90
C ASP A 61 0.11 7.28 25.58
N VAL A 62 0.22 6.04 25.10
CA VAL A 62 -0.44 5.56 23.89
C VAL A 62 -1.81 5.00 24.21
N GLN A 63 -2.82 5.49 23.50
CA GLN A 63 -4.18 4.97 23.56
C GLN A 63 -4.36 3.76 22.65
N ARG A 64 -3.91 3.85 21.39
CA ARG A 64 -3.95 2.74 20.42
C ARG A 64 -2.95 2.95 19.30
N VAL A 65 -2.53 1.85 18.68
CA VAL A 65 -1.70 1.84 17.47
C VAL A 65 -2.50 1.21 16.33
N VAL A 66 -2.57 1.90 15.19
CA VAL A 66 -3.11 1.35 13.94
C VAL A 66 -1.95 1.07 13.01
N LYS A 67 -1.66 -0.21 12.78
CA LYS A 67 -0.64 -0.61 11.82
C LYS A 67 -1.13 -0.41 10.39
N ALA A 68 -0.28 0.13 9.53
CA ALA A 68 -0.54 0.12 8.11
C ALA A 68 -0.64 -1.34 7.63
N PRO A 69 -1.64 -1.69 6.81
CA PRO A 69 -1.81 -3.06 6.37
C PRO A 69 -0.63 -3.48 5.51
N LEU A 70 -0.01 -4.60 5.86
CA LEU A 70 1.14 -5.12 5.12
C LEU A 70 0.69 -5.46 3.70
N PRO A 71 1.57 -5.34 2.69
CA PRO A 71 1.21 -5.68 1.32
C PRO A 71 0.67 -7.12 1.19
N GLN A 72 1.20 -8.08 1.95
CA GLN A 72 0.66 -9.44 1.99
C GLN A 72 -0.79 -9.52 2.51
N ASP A 73 -1.17 -8.70 3.49
CA ASP A 73 -2.52 -8.73 4.05
C ASP A 73 -3.52 -8.13 3.06
N VAL A 74 -3.11 -7.06 2.39
CA VAL A 74 -3.89 -6.48 1.30
C VAL A 74 -4.00 -7.46 0.13
N PHE A 75 -2.92 -8.18 -0.17
CA PHE A 75 -2.94 -9.22 -1.19
C PHE A 75 -3.98 -10.28 -0.86
N ILE A 76 -3.98 -10.82 0.36
CA ILE A 76 -4.92 -11.87 0.78
C ILE A 76 -6.36 -11.37 0.64
N LYS A 77 -6.65 -10.14 1.07
CA LYS A 77 -7.98 -9.53 0.91
C LYS A 77 -8.39 -9.37 -0.54
N ARG A 78 -7.49 -8.89 -1.41
CA ARG A 78 -7.75 -8.77 -2.84
C ARG A 78 -7.95 -10.15 -3.49
N PHE A 79 -7.10 -11.12 -3.19
CA PHE A 79 -7.22 -12.50 -3.68
C PHE A 79 -8.50 -13.21 -3.20
N GLY A 80 -9.05 -12.80 -2.06
CA GLY A 80 -10.34 -13.28 -1.56
C GLY A 80 -11.56 -12.69 -2.28
N THR A 81 -11.40 -11.56 -2.99
CA THR A 81 -12.50 -10.81 -3.60
C THR A 81 -12.50 -10.84 -5.12
N VAL A 82 -11.36 -11.12 -5.76
CA VAL A 82 -11.28 -11.30 -7.22
C VAL A 82 -12.05 -12.54 -7.70
N ASP A 83 -12.64 -12.45 -8.89
CA ASP A 83 -13.15 -13.64 -9.57
C ASP A 83 -11.97 -14.48 -10.08
N ARG A 84 -11.91 -15.75 -9.63
CA ARG A 84 -10.82 -16.67 -9.98
C ARG A 84 -10.99 -17.30 -11.36
N ALA A 85 -12.15 -17.15 -11.99
CA ALA A 85 -12.37 -17.55 -13.38
C ALA A 85 -12.01 -16.43 -14.37
N SER A 86 -11.98 -15.17 -13.92
CA SER A 86 -11.63 -14.01 -14.74
C SER A 86 -10.12 -13.87 -14.88
N LEU A 87 -9.60 -14.04 -16.11
CA LEU A 87 -8.19 -13.82 -16.41
C LEU A 87 -7.78 -12.35 -16.20
N ASP A 88 -8.68 -11.41 -16.46
CA ASP A 88 -8.42 -9.97 -16.30
C ASP A 88 -8.25 -9.59 -14.83
N ASP A 89 -9.11 -10.11 -13.94
CA ASP A 89 -9.02 -9.89 -12.50
C ASP A 89 -7.73 -10.47 -11.92
N LEU A 90 -7.38 -11.68 -12.34
CA LEU A 90 -6.11 -12.32 -11.97
C LEU A 90 -4.91 -11.54 -12.52
N ALA A 91 -4.98 -11.04 -13.76
CA ALA A 91 -3.92 -10.23 -14.34
C ALA A 91 -3.70 -8.92 -13.59
N GLY A 92 -4.80 -8.25 -13.21
CA GLY A 92 -4.75 -7.03 -12.39
C GLY A 92 -4.12 -7.30 -11.02
N LEU A 93 -4.48 -8.42 -10.37
CA LEU A 93 -3.91 -8.78 -9.08
C LEU A 93 -2.43 -9.19 -9.18
N ALA A 94 -2.02 -9.91 -10.23
CA ALA A 94 -0.63 -10.24 -10.49
C ALA A 94 0.22 -8.98 -10.72
N THR A 95 -0.29 -8.03 -11.51
CA THR A 95 0.34 -6.73 -11.73
C THR A 95 0.54 -5.97 -10.43
N TRP A 96 -0.48 -5.90 -9.59
CA TRP A 96 -0.38 -5.25 -8.28
C TRP A 96 0.61 -5.97 -7.35
N ALA A 97 0.63 -7.30 -7.34
CA ALA A 97 1.59 -8.08 -6.56
C ALA A 97 3.04 -7.78 -7.00
N ARG A 98 3.28 -7.61 -8.31
CA ARG A 98 4.57 -7.19 -8.86
C ARG A 98 4.97 -5.80 -8.36
N GLU A 99 4.07 -4.82 -8.41
CA GLU A 99 4.32 -3.45 -7.90
C GLU A 99 4.62 -3.39 -6.39
N LYS A 100 4.12 -4.37 -5.62
CA LYS A 100 4.39 -4.51 -4.19
C LYS A 100 5.52 -5.47 -3.87
N TYR A 101 6.28 -5.91 -4.88
CA TYR A 101 7.40 -6.85 -4.75
C TYR A 101 7.02 -8.19 -4.10
N LEU A 102 5.76 -8.61 -4.25
CA LEU A 102 5.22 -9.86 -3.71
C LEU A 102 5.44 -11.02 -4.71
N VAL A 103 6.70 -11.44 -4.86
CA VAL A 103 7.13 -12.40 -5.90
C VAL A 103 6.39 -13.73 -5.82
N SER A 104 6.32 -14.34 -4.63
CA SER A 104 5.69 -15.64 -4.44
C SER A 104 4.18 -15.61 -4.74
N GLN A 105 3.51 -14.52 -4.37
CA GLN A 105 2.09 -14.30 -4.61
C GLN A 105 1.81 -14.12 -6.11
N LYS A 106 2.62 -13.30 -6.79
CA LYS A 106 2.56 -13.11 -8.24
C LYS A 106 2.69 -14.45 -8.97
N GLN A 107 3.71 -15.25 -8.64
CA GLN A 107 3.94 -16.57 -9.25
C GLN A 107 2.75 -17.52 -9.07
N LYS A 108 2.11 -17.53 -7.88
CA LYS A 108 0.91 -18.34 -7.65
C LYS A 108 -0.24 -17.93 -8.57
N ILE A 109 -0.43 -16.63 -8.79
CA ILE A 109 -1.46 -16.14 -9.71
C ILE A 109 -1.12 -16.49 -11.15
N CYS A 110 0.13 -16.29 -11.60
CA CYS A 110 0.54 -16.67 -12.96
C CYS A 110 0.30 -18.16 -13.21
N LYS A 111 0.61 -19.04 -12.24
CA LYS A 111 0.30 -20.48 -12.33
C LYS A 111 -1.20 -20.76 -12.41
N LEU A 112 -2.05 -20.00 -11.70
CA LEU A 112 -3.51 -20.11 -11.82
C LEU A 112 -3.98 -19.70 -13.21
N MET A 113 -3.46 -18.59 -13.74
CA MET A 113 -3.80 -18.10 -15.07
C MET A 113 -3.41 -19.09 -16.16
N LEU A 114 -2.22 -19.70 -16.08
CA LEU A 114 -1.77 -20.72 -17.04
C LEU A 114 -2.62 -22.00 -17.04
N LYS A 115 -3.36 -22.27 -15.96
CA LYS A 115 -4.33 -23.38 -15.94
C LYS A 115 -5.61 -23.05 -16.71
N ILE A 116 -5.95 -21.76 -16.82
CA ILE A 116 -7.16 -21.28 -17.52
C ILE A 116 -6.82 -21.01 -18.99
N ASP A 117 -5.73 -20.29 -19.24
CA ASP A 117 -5.15 -20.06 -20.56
C ASP A 117 -3.65 -20.39 -20.56
N PRO A 118 -3.26 -21.58 -21.07
CA PRO A 118 -1.86 -22.00 -21.15
C PRO A 118 -0.96 -21.08 -21.99
N ASN A 119 -1.55 -20.27 -22.89
CA ASN A 119 -0.80 -19.37 -23.78
C ASN A 119 -0.81 -17.92 -23.29
N HIS A 120 -1.31 -17.65 -22.08
CA HIS A 120 -1.43 -16.30 -21.56
C HIS A 120 -0.06 -15.58 -21.54
N ALA A 121 0.08 -14.55 -22.38
CA ALA A 121 1.36 -13.91 -22.68
C ALA A 121 2.08 -13.37 -21.43
N MET A 122 1.35 -12.74 -20.51
CA MET A 122 1.92 -12.24 -19.25
C MET A 122 2.40 -13.39 -18.35
N ALA A 123 1.54 -14.38 -18.09
CA ALA A 123 1.83 -15.43 -17.12
C ALA A 123 2.99 -16.35 -17.55
N ARG A 124 3.27 -16.47 -18.85
CA ARG A 124 4.42 -17.23 -19.37
C ARG A 124 5.77 -16.53 -19.25
N ARG A 125 5.78 -15.20 -19.07
CA ARG A 125 7.02 -14.40 -18.97
C ARG A 125 7.57 -14.31 -17.54
N GLU A 126 6.82 -14.79 -16.57
CA GLU A 126 7.08 -14.67 -15.12
C GLU A 126 7.55 -15.99 -14.51
#